data_AF-A0A2M7JFB1-F1
#
_entry.id   AF-A0A2M7JFB1-F1
#
_cell.length_a   1.000
_cell.length_b   1.000
_cell.length_c   1.000
_cell.angle_alpha   90.00
_cell.angle_beta   90.00
_cell.angle_gamma   90.00
#
_symmetry.space_group_name_H-M   'P 1'
#
loop_
_entity.id
_entity.type
_entity.pdbx_description
1 polymer ?
#
loop_
_entity_poly.entity_id
_entity_poly.type
_entity_poly.pdbx_seq_one_letter_code
_entity_poly.pdbx_strand_id
1 'polypeptide(L)'
;MFSNILYFIVVILIYNLSLSREGPSYSYTVPALAALWGLYALWCRREFRYLMMRWGLRGHSGAAEGYQRAVGRLSILAVVLFGCAVFFFHLKAVFFHLPGLSGLSSIQGILAVMFFLLHLCTMWYFAYPAYLEVFGLEIERKSYVVSQLRMNVPILFPWVAVSVVYDLIGIIYPSGASALTERLEGSIVFFAVFILVLMAFLPKLIKSWWGCKPFEESDKKRLLEEFLKEKGFRYRALLRWPLLEGKTLTAGIMGIIARYRYILVTDGLFDSLSLEELKAVLAHEMGHARYRHLLLYLVFFVGYAVMSYGMFDIFLYLASGIPFLSEIVASDPDSAGELASLIISLPMLAVMVVYFRYVMGFFMRNFERQADLYSASVMGTASPIVSSLEKIAYLGGRGRDVPSWHHFSIRERVDVLRRFFTEPNLLKRHNRFVVCSFAIYLLCVAGMSYGFNSEPVRKWMVGGLVIRAMEKQVKDQPDNIMVQQGLAMIYHEMGRHREAADVYEMILEKKPDYAVALNNLAWLLATSDDPGIRDNARALKLARAAATIDRSSVVLDTLAEAFYVNGLKTEALAAIDEAISIAKEKKEYYLSQKEKMLK
;
A
#
# COMPACT_ATOMS: atom_id res chain seq x y z
N MET A 1 11.77 -14.60 3.92
CA MET A 1 11.51 -13.27 4.52
C MET A 1 10.90 -12.30 3.52
N PHE A 2 11.60 -11.91 2.43
CA PHE A 2 11.11 -10.85 1.52
C PHE A 2 9.72 -11.12 0.90
N SER A 3 9.39 -12.35 0.50
CA SER A 3 8.03 -12.66 0.03
C SER A 3 6.95 -12.45 1.11
N ASN A 4 7.29 -12.66 2.38
CA ASN A 4 6.35 -12.43 3.48
C ASN A 4 6.06 -10.94 3.67
N ILE A 5 7.01 -10.05 3.33
CA ILE A 5 6.75 -8.60 3.32
C ILE A 5 5.56 -8.31 2.38
N LEU A 6 5.58 -8.86 1.16
CA LEU A 6 4.44 -8.71 0.24
C LEU A 6 3.16 -9.29 0.84
N TYR A 7 3.19 -10.50 1.40
CA TYR A 7 1.99 -11.11 1.99
C TYR A 7 1.40 -10.26 3.12
N PHE A 8 2.22 -9.71 4.01
CA PHE A 8 1.73 -8.84 5.08
C PHE A 8 1.19 -7.52 4.56
N ILE A 9 1.83 -6.89 3.56
CA ILE A 9 1.29 -5.67 2.95
C ILE A 9 -0.08 -5.96 2.31
N VAL A 10 -0.23 -7.08 1.60
CA VAL A 10 -1.51 -7.52 1.01
C VAL A 10 -2.58 -7.68 2.10
N VAL A 11 -2.26 -8.41 3.18
CA VAL A 11 -3.19 -8.68 4.30
C VAL A 11 -3.63 -7.40 4.99
N ILE A 12 -2.67 -6.50 5.27
CA ILE A 12 -2.95 -5.19 5.86
C ILE A 12 -3.82 -4.36 4.92
N LEU A 13 -3.55 -4.36 3.62
CA LEU A 13 -4.36 -3.63 2.64
C LEU A 13 -5.79 -4.17 2.55
N ILE A 14 -5.96 -5.50 2.44
CA ILE A 14 -7.27 -6.16 2.42
C ILE A 14 -8.11 -5.75 3.65
N TYR A 15 -7.51 -5.78 4.84
CA TYR A 15 -8.22 -5.45 6.07
C TYR A 15 -8.62 -3.97 6.16
N ASN A 16 -7.76 -3.06 5.70
CA ASN A 16 -8.02 -1.61 5.72
C ASN A 16 -9.03 -1.17 4.64
N LEU A 17 -9.06 -1.85 3.50
CA LEU A 17 -10.00 -1.53 2.41
C LEU A 17 -11.42 -2.06 2.64
N SER A 18 -11.60 -3.04 3.53
CA SER A 18 -12.93 -3.52 3.91
C SER A 18 -13.69 -2.47 4.73
N LEU A 19 -14.89 -2.10 4.27
CA LEU A 19 -15.78 -1.15 4.94
C LEU A 19 -16.72 -1.80 5.97
N SER A 20 -16.70 -3.14 6.07
CA SER A 20 -17.62 -3.92 6.89
C SER A 20 -17.48 -3.56 8.38
N ARG A 21 -18.54 -2.98 8.95
CA ARG A 21 -18.70 -2.69 10.38
C ARG A 21 -19.81 -3.49 11.03
N GLU A 22 -20.68 -4.08 10.22
CA GLU A 22 -21.83 -4.88 10.63
C GLU A 22 -21.75 -6.24 9.92
N GLY A 23 -22.29 -7.28 10.55
CA GLY A 23 -22.21 -8.64 10.01
C GLY A 23 -23.13 -9.60 10.76
N PRO A 24 -23.28 -10.84 10.25
CA PRO A 24 -24.11 -11.87 10.87
C PRO A 24 -23.62 -12.18 12.30
N SER A 25 -24.54 -12.73 13.11
CA SER A 25 -24.28 -13.10 14.50
C SER A 25 -22.95 -13.86 14.67
N TYR A 26 -22.24 -13.57 15.76
CA TYR A 26 -21.04 -14.28 16.20
C TYR A 26 -21.17 -15.81 16.15
N SER A 27 -22.37 -16.33 16.39
CA SER A 27 -22.68 -17.76 16.37
C SER A 27 -22.49 -18.43 15.01
N TYR A 28 -22.53 -17.68 13.91
CA TYR A 28 -22.25 -18.16 12.56
C TYR A 28 -20.78 -17.94 12.18
N THR A 29 -20.29 -16.72 12.42
CA THR A 29 -18.99 -16.29 11.93
C THR A 29 -17.82 -17.05 12.56
N VAL A 30 -17.82 -17.23 13.90
CA VAL A 30 -16.69 -17.88 14.58
C VAL A 30 -16.53 -19.34 14.18
N PRO A 31 -17.59 -20.18 14.13
CA PRO A 31 -17.49 -21.54 13.61
C PRO A 31 -17.03 -21.61 12.14
N ALA A 32 -17.49 -20.70 11.29
CA ALA A 32 -17.09 -20.65 9.89
C ALA A 32 -15.58 -20.35 9.74
N LEU A 33 -15.06 -19.39 10.50
CA LEU A 33 -13.63 -19.07 10.55
C LEU A 33 -12.79 -20.25 11.09
N ALA A 34 -13.30 -20.94 12.11
CA ALA A 34 -12.64 -22.13 12.66
C ALA A 34 -12.62 -23.30 11.66
N ALA A 35 -13.72 -23.51 10.92
CA ALA A 35 -13.79 -24.50 9.85
C ALA A 35 -12.82 -24.17 8.71
N LEU A 36 -12.75 -22.90 8.30
CA LEU A 36 -11.83 -22.41 7.27
C LEU A 36 -10.36 -22.71 7.65
N TRP A 37 -9.99 -22.40 8.90
CA TRP A 37 -8.66 -22.71 9.44
C TRP A 37 -8.39 -24.22 9.52
N GLY A 38 -9.37 -25.02 9.96
CA GLY A 38 -9.26 -26.47 10.04
C GLY A 38 -9.04 -27.13 8.67
N LEU A 39 -9.79 -26.70 7.64
CA LEU A 39 -9.60 -27.16 6.26
C LEU A 39 -8.22 -26.80 5.73
N TYR A 40 -7.74 -25.59 6.02
CA TYR A 40 -6.38 -25.16 5.66
C TYR A 40 -5.30 -26.03 6.33
N ALA A 41 -5.49 -26.37 7.61
CA ALA A 41 -4.58 -27.25 8.36
C ALA A 41 -4.51 -28.65 7.72
N LEU A 42 -5.66 -29.23 7.36
CA LEU A 42 -5.73 -30.52 6.66
C LEU A 42 -5.05 -30.46 5.29
N TRP A 43 -5.25 -29.38 4.54
CA TRP A 43 -4.59 -29.17 3.25
C TRP A 43 -3.08 -29.08 3.39
N CYS A 44 -2.57 -28.26 4.32
CA CYS A 44 -1.13 -28.16 4.61
C CYS A 44 -0.52 -29.53 4.94
N ARG A 45 -1.19 -30.28 5.83
CA ARG A 45 -0.75 -31.64 6.21
C ARG A 45 -0.69 -32.57 5.00
N ARG A 46 -1.69 -32.51 4.12
CA ARG A 46 -1.75 -33.34 2.90
C ARG A 46 -0.62 -33.00 1.93
N GLU A 47 -0.41 -31.71 1.64
CA GLU A 47 0.61 -31.24 0.68
C GLU A 47 2.02 -31.63 1.11
N PHE A 48 2.41 -31.39 2.38
CA PHE A 48 3.76 -31.75 2.84
C PHE A 48 3.97 -33.27 2.92
N ARG A 49 2.94 -34.05 3.28
CA ARG A 49 3.01 -35.52 3.23
C ARG A 49 3.21 -36.02 1.80
N TYR A 50 2.46 -35.47 0.85
CA TYR A 50 2.58 -35.84 -0.56
C TYR A 50 3.99 -35.53 -1.11
N LEU A 51 4.56 -34.38 -0.74
CA LEU A 51 5.93 -34.01 -1.13
C LEU A 51 6.98 -34.99 -0.60
N MET A 52 6.93 -35.30 0.69
CA MET A 52 7.86 -36.26 1.31
C MET A 52 7.74 -37.66 0.68
N MET A 53 6.51 -38.14 0.43
CA MET A 53 6.30 -39.42 -0.28
C MET A 53 6.93 -39.41 -1.69
N ARG A 54 6.81 -38.29 -2.41
CA ARG A 54 7.39 -38.15 -3.75
C ARG A 54 8.92 -38.15 -3.73
N TRP A 55 9.55 -37.55 -2.72
CA TRP A 55 11.01 -37.56 -2.56
C TRP A 55 11.52 -38.95 -2.23
N GLY A 56 10.82 -39.70 -1.37
CA GLY A 56 11.13 -41.11 -1.10
C GLY A 56 11.13 -41.99 -2.36
N LEU A 57 10.31 -41.67 -3.37
CA LEU A 57 10.20 -42.44 -4.62
C LEU A 57 11.16 -41.99 -5.73
N ARG A 58 11.50 -40.69 -5.82
CA ARG A 58 12.28 -40.11 -6.94
C ARG A 58 13.65 -39.56 -6.53
N GLY A 59 14.04 -39.74 -5.28
CA GLY A 59 15.25 -39.15 -4.71
C GLY A 59 15.10 -37.65 -4.41
N HIS A 60 16.11 -37.07 -3.77
CA HIS A 60 16.09 -35.70 -3.24
C HIS A 60 16.40 -34.60 -4.28
N SER A 61 16.48 -34.95 -5.58
CA SER A 61 16.74 -33.98 -6.64
C SER A 61 15.62 -32.94 -6.72
N GLY A 62 15.94 -31.66 -6.52
CA GLY A 62 14.97 -30.56 -6.51
C GLY A 62 14.05 -30.52 -5.28
N ALA A 63 14.35 -31.25 -4.20
CA ALA A 63 13.52 -31.28 -2.99
C ALA A 63 13.42 -29.89 -2.32
N ALA A 64 14.53 -29.14 -2.24
CA ALA A 64 14.55 -27.78 -1.73
C ALA A 64 13.64 -26.83 -2.51
N GLU A 65 13.63 -26.93 -3.84
CA GLU A 65 12.74 -26.13 -4.68
C GLU A 65 11.27 -26.53 -4.49
N GLY A 66 10.99 -27.85 -4.42
CA GLY A 66 9.66 -28.37 -4.14
C GLY A 66 9.09 -27.85 -2.82
N TYR A 67 9.91 -27.89 -1.77
CA TYR A 67 9.58 -27.34 -0.45
C TYR A 67 9.27 -25.84 -0.52
N GLN A 68 10.17 -25.03 -1.12
CA GLN A 68 9.97 -23.58 -1.21
C GLN A 68 8.73 -23.21 -2.04
N ARG A 69 8.45 -23.93 -3.13
CA ARG A 69 7.22 -23.73 -3.92
C ARG A 69 5.97 -24.06 -3.10
N ALA A 70 5.99 -25.13 -2.32
CA ALA A 70 4.86 -25.52 -1.48
C ALA A 70 4.58 -24.49 -0.39
N VAL A 71 5.63 -24.06 0.33
CA VAL A 71 5.54 -22.96 1.32
C VAL A 71 4.97 -21.70 0.66
N GLY A 72 5.49 -21.31 -0.51
CA GLY A 72 4.99 -20.14 -1.24
C GLY A 72 3.50 -20.24 -1.62
N ARG A 73 3.08 -21.37 -2.19
CA ARG A 73 1.67 -21.61 -2.58
C ARG A 73 0.74 -21.61 -1.37
N LEU A 74 1.13 -22.26 -0.27
CA LEU A 74 0.33 -22.31 0.96
C LEU A 74 0.26 -20.95 1.66
N SER A 75 1.31 -20.12 1.59
CA SER A 75 1.26 -18.74 2.06
C SER A 75 0.33 -17.87 1.23
N ILE A 76 0.33 -18.01 -0.11
CA ILE A 76 -0.63 -17.33 -0.98
C ILE A 76 -2.06 -17.78 -0.67
N LEU A 77 -2.28 -19.09 -0.47
CA LEU A 77 -3.57 -19.62 -0.05
C LEU A 77 -4.02 -19.03 1.29
N ALA A 78 -3.11 -18.87 2.27
CA ALA A 78 -3.43 -18.20 3.53
C ALA A 78 -3.88 -16.75 3.34
N VAL A 79 -3.29 -16.03 2.39
CA VAL A 79 -3.72 -14.66 2.03
C VAL A 79 -5.11 -14.66 1.41
N VAL A 80 -5.40 -15.61 0.50
CA VAL A 80 -6.74 -15.77 -0.10
C VAL A 80 -7.78 -16.09 0.96
N LEU A 81 -7.49 -17.04 1.85
CA LEU A 81 -8.39 -17.40 2.96
C LEU A 81 -8.59 -16.25 3.94
N PHE A 82 -7.56 -15.44 4.18
CA PHE A 82 -7.70 -14.20 4.96
C PHE A 82 -8.63 -13.21 4.25
N GLY A 83 -8.50 -13.03 2.94
CA GLY A 83 -9.45 -12.24 2.14
C GLY A 83 -10.88 -12.77 2.28
N CYS A 84 -11.08 -14.09 2.18
CA CYS A 84 -12.40 -14.68 2.39
C CYS A 84 -12.93 -14.45 3.82
N ALA A 85 -12.07 -14.55 4.82
CA ALA A 85 -12.43 -14.25 6.21
C ALA A 85 -12.92 -12.81 6.36
N VAL A 86 -12.25 -11.85 5.72
CA VAL A 86 -12.61 -10.43 5.79
C VAL A 86 -13.90 -10.12 5.03
N PHE A 87 -14.03 -10.57 3.78
CA PHE A 87 -15.12 -10.15 2.89
C PHE A 87 -16.35 -11.07 2.90
N PHE A 88 -16.22 -12.36 3.19
CA PHE A 88 -17.37 -13.30 3.18
C PHE A 88 -17.78 -13.77 4.57
N PHE A 89 -16.87 -13.70 5.53
CA PHE A 89 -17.14 -14.07 6.93
C PHE A 89 -17.04 -12.88 7.88
N HIS A 90 -17.05 -11.64 7.37
CA HIS A 90 -17.14 -10.42 8.18
C HIS A 90 -16.19 -10.38 9.39
N LEU A 91 -14.93 -10.83 9.22
CA LEU A 91 -13.94 -10.89 10.30
C LEU A 91 -13.79 -9.54 11.05
N LYS A 92 -13.97 -8.43 10.33
CA LYS A 92 -13.89 -7.08 10.90
C LYS A 92 -15.04 -6.78 11.87
N ALA A 93 -16.26 -7.21 11.57
CA ALA A 93 -17.43 -7.06 12.43
C ALA A 93 -17.23 -7.81 13.77
N VAL A 94 -16.64 -9.00 13.74
CA VAL A 94 -16.31 -9.78 14.96
C VAL A 94 -15.46 -8.96 15.93
N PHE A 95 -14.43 -8.28 15.42
CA PHE A 95 -13.53 -7.47 16.25
C PHE A 95 -14.14 -6.14 16.66
N PHE A 96 -14.98 -5.54 15.81
CA PHE A 96 -15.65 -4.28 16.09
C PHE A 96 -16.62 -4.39 17.28
N HIS A 97 -17.38 -5.48 17.35
CA HIS A 97 -18.36 -5.71 18.42
C HIS A 97 -17.76 -6.28 19.72
N LEU A 98 -16.43 -6.50 19.79
CA LEU A 98 -15.79 -6.90 21.05
C LEU A 98 -15.88 -5.74 22.06
N PRO A 99 -16.34 -6.01 23.30
CA PRO A 99 -16.55 -4.97 24.29
C PRO A 99 -15.24 -4.22 24.60
N GLY A 100 -15.28 -2.89 24.49
CA GLY A 100 -14.13 -2.01 24.75
C GLY A 100 -13.16 -1.83 23.57
N LEU A 101 -13.40 -2.47 22.42
CA LEU A 101 -12.50 -2.39 21.25
C LEU A 101 -13.04 -1.58 20.07
N SER A 102 -14.30 -1.14 20.10
CA SER A 102 -14.96 -0.45 18.97
C SER A 102 -14.23 0.83 18.50
N GLY A 103 -13.55 1.54 19.42
CA GLY A 103 -12.78 2.75 19.13
C GLY A 103 -11.28 2.55 18.88
N LEU A 104 -10.74 1.33 18.99
CA LEU A 104 -9.29 1.06 18.95
C LEU A 104 -8.91 0.30 17.67
N SER A 105 -8.71 1.05 16.58
CA SER A 105 -8.41 0.50 15.26
C SER A 105 -7.12 -0.33 15.23
N SER A 106 -6.12 0.05 16.04
CA SER A 106 -4.85 -0.66 16.18
C SER A 106 -5.04 -2.06 16.74
N ILE A 107 -5.87 -2.24 17.77
CA ILE A 107 -6.09 -3.56 18.39
C ILE A 107 -6.85 -4.46 17.42
N GLN A 108 -7.90 -3.95 16.77
CA GLN A 108 -8.67 -4.71 15.79
C GLN A 108 -7.78 -5.22 14.64
N GLY A 109 -6.90 -4.36 14.11
CA GLY A 109 -5.96 -4.77 13.08
C GLY A 109 -4.88 -5.74 13.59
N ILE A 110 -4.40 -5.61 14.84
CA ILE A 110 -3.47 -6.58 15.44
C ILE A 110 -4.14 -7.96 15.51
N LEU A 111 -5.40 -8.04 15.94
CA LEU A 111 -6.14 -9.30 15.97
C LEU A 111 -6.30 -9.91 14.57
N ALA A 112 -6.56 -9.09 13.55
CA ALA A 112 -6.62 -9.54 12.16
C ALA A 112 -5.27 -10.10 11.68
N VAL A 113 -4.17 -9.41 11.95
CA VAL A 113 -2.84 -9.88 11.60
C VAL A 113 -2.47 -11.15 12.38
N MET A 114 -2.88 -11.27 13.65
CA MET A 114 -2.69 -12.48 14.45
C MET A 114 -3.45 -13.67 13.87
N PHE A 115 -4.66 -13.45 13.33
CA PHE A 115 -5.41 -14.48 12.62
C PHE A 115 -4.67 -14.95 11.35
N PHE A 116 -4.05 -14.04 10.59
CA PHE A 116 -3.20 -14.43 9.47
C PHE A 116 -1.92 -15.17 9.91
N LEU A 117 -1.26 -14.70 10.98
CA LEU A 117 -0.10 -15.37 11.56
C LEU A 117 -0.41 -16.79 12.03
N LEU A 118 -1.61 -17.03 12.56
CA LEU A 118 -2.08 -18.37 12.93
C LEU A 118 -2.01 -19.33 11.73
N HIS A 119 -2.45 -18.89 10.54
CA HIS A 119 -2.36 -19.69 9.32
C HIS A 119 -0.90 -19.98 8.95
N LEU A 120 -0.02 -18.98 8.99
CA LEU A 120 1.41 -19.20 8.71
C LEU A 120 2.05 -20.17 9.70
N CYS A 121 1.72 -20.06 10.98
CA CYS A 121 2.17 -21.00 12.02
C CYS A 121 1.69 -22.43 11.77
N THR A 122 0.43 -22.61 11.40
CA THR A 122 -0.13 -23.92 11.02
C THR A 122 0.61 -24.51 9.83
N MET A 123 0.89 -23.70 8.80
CA MET A 123 1.67 -24.13 7.65
C MET A 123 3.09 -24.54 8.05
N TRP A 124 3.80 -23.72 8.83
CA TRP A 124 5.15 -24.04 9.31
C TRP A 124 5.16 -25.29 10.20
N TYR A 125 4.15 -25.49 11.02
CA TYR A 125 4.00 -26.69 11.85
C TYR A 125 3.98 -27.97 11.00
N PHE A 126 3.23 -27.98 9.90
CA PHE A 126 3.18 -29.12 8.97
C PHE A 126 4.36 -29.16 7.99
N ALA A 127 5.02 -28.04 7.73
CA ALA A 127 6.22 -27.96 6.89
C ALA A 127 7.46 -28.53 7.57
N TYR A 128 7.48 -28.57 8.91
CA TYR A 128 8.65 -28.95 9.70
C TYR A 128 9.29 -30.30 9.32
N PRO A 129 8.54 -31.42 9.17
CA PRO A 129 9.15 -32.70 8.82
C PRO A 129 9.84 -32.64 7.45
N ALA A 130 9.19 -32.02 6.45
CA ALA A 130 9.75 -31.83 5.13
C ALA A 130 10.99 -30.92 5.15
N TYR A 131 11.03 -29.93 6.05
CA TYR A 131 12.19 -29.07 6.24
C TYR A 131 13.41 -29.86 6.76
N LEU A 132 13.21 -30.75 7.74
CA LEU A 132 14.30 -31.60 8.25
C LEU A 132 14.88 -32.51 7.16
N GLU A 133 14.02 -33.14 6.37
CA GLU A 133 14.43 -34.05 5.29
C GLU A 133 15.22 -33.34 4.19
N VAL A 134 14.84 -32.10 3.85
CA VAL A 134 15.50 -31.32 2.79
C VAL A 134 16.83 -30.73 3.25
N PHE A 135 16.90 -30.18 4.45
CA PHE A 135 18.05 -29.38 4.89
C PHE A 135 18.97 -30.12 5.88
N GLY A 136 18.56 -31.30 6.38
CA GLY A 136 19.38 -32.13 7.28
C GLY A 136 19.72 -31.47 8.61
N LEU A 137 18.95 -30.48 9.05
CA LEU A 137 19.25 -29.70 10.25
C LEU A 137 18.52 -30.26 11.46
N GLU A 138 19.26 -30.70 12.47
CA GLU A 138 18.66 -31.07 13.77
C GLU A 138 18.20 -29.81 14.52
N ILE A 139 16.92 -29.48 14.44
CA ILE A 139 16.29 -28.38 15.18
C ILE A 139 14.94 -28.86 15.74
N GLU A 140 14.53 -28.37 16.91
CA GLU A 140 13.22 -28.72 17.46
C GLU A 140 12.08 -28.03 16.68
N ARG A 141 10.90 -28.67 16.58
CA ARG A 141 9.73 -28.09 15.93
C ARG A 141 9.32 -26.74 16.52
N LYS A 142 9.33 -26.62 17.84
CA LYS A 142 9.01 -25.37 18.54
C LYS A 142 10.01 -24.28 18.15
N SER A 143 11.30 -24.60 18.19
CA SER A 143 12.38 -23.69 17.78
C SER A 143 12.23 -23.23 16.33
N TYR A 144 11.89 -24.16 15.42
CA TYR A 144 11.61 -23.86 14.01
C TYR A 144 10.46 -22.85 13.84
N VAL A 145 9.28 -23.12 14.42
CA VAL A 145 8.11 -22.23 14.29
C VAL A 145 8.36 -20.88 14.95
N VAL A 146 8.98 -20.85 16.15
CA VAL A 146 9.33 -19.60 16.85
C VAL A 146 10.36 -18.79 16.06
N SER A 147 11.34 -19.45 15.43
CA SER A 147 12.32 -18.77 14.57
C SER A 147 11.64 -18.12 13.36
N GLN A 148 10.69 -18.82 12.72
CA GLN A 148 9.90 -18.25 11.64
C GLN A 148 9.06 -17.05 12.11
N LEU A 149 8.40 -17.16 13.27
CA LEU A 149 7.64 -16.06 13.86
C LEU A 149 8.53 -14.84 14.15
N ARG A 150 9.63 -15.03 14.89
CA ARG A 150 10.58 -13.96 15.23
C ARG A 150 11.12 -13.26 13.98
N MET A 151 11.31 -14.00 12.89
CA MET A 151 11.78 -13.45 11.63
C MET A 151 10.75 -12.51 10.97
N ASN A 152 9.45 -12.75 11.18
CA ASN A 152 8.37 -12.05 10.51
C ASN A 152 7.74 -10.92 11.35
N VAL A 153 7.70 -11.04 12.68
CA VAL A 153 7.11 -10.04 13.59
C VAL A 153 7.61 -8.60 13.32
N PRO A 154 8.92 -8.34 13.08
CA PRO A 154 9.38 -6.98 12.81
C PRO A 154 8.78 -6.31 11.58
N ILE A 155 8.31 -7.09 10.60
CA ILE A 155 7.67 -6.57 9.37
C ILE A 155 6.38 -5.82 9.72
N LEU A 156 5.68 -6.26 10.78
CA LEU A 156 4.40 -5.72 11.21
C LEU A 156 4.53 -4.45 12.05
N PHE A 157 5.69 -4.27 12.69
CA PHE A 157 5.87 -3.20 13.67
C PHE A 157 5.66 -1.78 13.11
N PRO A 158 6.11 -1.42 11.89
CA PRO A 158 5.80 -0.10 11.32
C PRO A 158 4.30 0.18 11.27
N TRP A 159 3.52 -0.78 10.79
CA TRP A 159 2.07 -0.62 10.70
C TRP A 159 1.42 -0.53 12.09
N VAL A 160 1.78 -1.43 13.02
CA VAL A 160 1.27 -1.38 14.40
C VAL A 160 1.59 -0.03 15.07
N ALA A 161 2.82 0.44 14.92
CA ALA A 161 3.27 1.67 15.55
C ALA A 161 2.55 2.90 14.97
N VAL A 162 2.32 2.97 13.65
CA VAL A 162 1.48 4.01 13.03
C VAL A 162 0.07 3.95 13.59
N SER A 163 -0.57 2.77 13.61
CA SER A 163 -1.95 2.62 14.06
C SER A 163 -2.13 3.02 15.52
N VAL A 164 -1.19 2.65 16.40
CA VAL A 164 -1.23 3.05 17.82
C VAL A 164 -1.08 4.56 17.97
N VAL A 165 -0.16 5.18 17.23
CA VAL A 165 0.00 6.65 17.28
C VAL A 165 -1.26 7.34 16.76
N TYR A 166 -1.89 6.82 15.71
CA TYR A 166 -3.14 7.34 15.18
C TYR A 166 -4.27 7.28 16.22
N ASP A 167 -4.46 6.12 16.86
CA ASP A 167 -5.46 5.97 17.93
C ASP A 167 -5.17 6.92 19.11
N LEU A 168 -3.90 7.08 19.51
CA LEU A 168 -3.49 8.01 20.58
C LEU A 168 -3.78 9.47 20.22
N ILE A 169 -3.52 9.88 18.98
CA ILE A 169 -3.85 11.24 18.50
C ILE A 169 -5.36 11.45 18.57
N GLY A 170 -6.17 10.47 18.15
CA GLY A 170 -7.63 10.55 18.23
C GLY A 170 -8.16 10.66 19.66
N ILE A 171 -7.51 9.99 20.62
CA ILE A 171 -7.88 10.06 22.05
C ILE A 171 -7.47 11.42 22.66
N ILE A 172 -6.27 11.91 22.37
CA ILE A 172 -5.71 13.11 23.01
C ILE A 172 -6.26 14.41 22.38
N TYR A 173 -6.48 14.42 21.06
CA TYR A 173 -6.91 15.61 20.30
C TYR A 173 -8.15 15.35 19.45
N PRO A 174 -9.34 15.12 20.05
CA PRO A 174 -10.57 14.79 19.31
C PRO A 174 -10.97 15.83 18.26
N SER A 175 -10.67 17.12 18.48
CA SER A 175 -11.03 18.24 17.60
C SER A 175 -9.87 18.81 16.76
N GLY A 176 -8.63 18.40 17.03
CA GLY A 176 -7.41 18.87 16.35
C GLY A 176 -6.73 17.83 15.46
N ALA A 177 -7.12 16.56 15.57
CA ALA A 177 -6.63 15.47 14.72
C ALA A 177 -6.96 15.73 13.23
N SER A 178 -8.08 16.40 12.94
CA SER A 178 -8.60 16.62 11.60
C SER A 178 -7.61 17.31 10.65
N ALA A 179 -6.96 18.40 11.06
CA ALA A 179 -6.15 19.20 10.12
C ALA A 179 -4.88 18.49 9.61
N LEU A 180 -4.24 17.65 10.44
CA LEU A 180 -2.98 16.96 10.06
C LEU A 180 -3.24 15.62 9.36
N THR A 181 -4.29 14.89 9.74
CA THR A 181 -4.58 13.56 9.17
C THR A 181 -5.61 13.55 8.05
N GLU A 182 -6.51 14.54 7.97
CA GLU A 182 -7.53 14.59 6.89
C GLU A 182 -6.98 15.21 5.61
N ARG A 183 -6.00 16.12 5.70
CA ARG A 183 -5.34 16.66 4.51
C ARG A 183 -4.33 15.64 3.97
N LEU A 184 -4.44 15.34 2.67
CA LEU A 184 -3.52 14.44 1.97
C LEU A 184 -2.05 14.78 2.25
N GLU A 185 -1.69 16.05 2.09
CA GLU A 185 -0.33 16.53 2.32
C GLU A 185 0.15 16.29 3.76
N GLY A 186 -0.71 16.55 4.74
CA GLY A 186 -0.43 16.32 6.16
C GLY A 186 -0.19 14.84 6.46
N SER A 187 -1.03 13.95 5.91
CA SER A 187 -0.90 12.50 6.07
C SER A 187 0.41 11.96 5.48
N ILE A 188 0.82 12.45 4.31
CA ILE A 188 2.07 12.04 3.64
C ILE A 188 3.28 12.49 4.46
N VAL A 189 3.30 13.75 4.89
CA VAL A 189 4.40 14.31 5.70
C VAL A 189 4.50 13.57 7.03
N PHE A 190 3.37 13.35 7.71
CA PHE A 190 3.31 12.59 8.95
C PHE A 190 3.88 11.17 8.76
N PHE A 191 3.41 10.44 7.74
CA PHE A 191 3.88 9.09 7.45
C PHE A 191 5.37 9.04 7.13
N ALA A 192 5.87 9.96 6.31
CA ALA A 192 7.29 10.02 5.94
C ALA A 192 8.19 10.30 7.15
N VAL A 193 7.84 11.29 7.98
CA VAL A 193 8.58 11.63 9.21
C VAL A 193 8.53 10.47 10.20
N PHE A 194 7.34 9.87 10.38
CA PHE A 194 7.16 8.74 11.28
C PHE A 194 8.05 7.55 10.90
N ILE A 195 8.02 7.15 9.62
CA ILE A 195 8.84 6.02 9.16
C ILE A 195 10.34 6.36 9.24
N LEU A 196 10.74 7.61 9.00
CA LEU A 196 12.14 8.03 9.17
C LEU A 196 12.60 7.86 10.63
N VAL A 197 11.80 8.31 11.60
CA VAL A 197 12.05 8.12 13.03
C VAL A 197 12.12 6.63 13.36
N LEU A 198 11.15 5.86 12.86
CA LEU A 198 11.12 4.43 13.05
C LEU A 198 12.40 3.77 12.52
N MET A 199 12.83 4.08 11.30
CA MET A 199 14.06 3.52 10.69
C MET A 199 15.33 3.87 11.46
N ALA A 200 15.35 4.97 12.22
CA ALA A 200 16.46 5.33 13.08
C ALA A 200 16.58 4.41 14.30
N PHE A 201 15.45 4.05 14.94
CA PHE A 201 15.44 3.33 16.22
C PHE A 201 15.08 1.84 16.12
N LEU A 202 14.34 1.45 15.08
CA LEU A 202 13.89 0.08 14.83
C LEU A 202 15.03 -0.94 14.81
N PRO A 203 16.24 -0.67 14.27
CA PRO A 203 17.35 -1.63 14.33
C PRO A 203 17.70 -2.09 15.75
N LYS A 204 17.56 -1.21 16.76
CA LYS A 204 17.81 -1.55 18.18
C LYS A 204 16.76 -2.54 18.69
N LEU A 205 15.50 -2.38 18.29
CA LEU A 205 14.41 -3.28 18.65
C LEU A 205 14.53 -4.62 17.93
N ILE A 206 14.79 -4.60 16.62
CA ILE A 206 14.99 -5.81 15.81
C ILE A 206 16.13 -6.66 16.36
N LYS A 207 17.25 -6.04 16.74
CA LYS A 207 18.36 -6.73 17.41
C LYS A 207 17.87 -7.57 18.60
N SER A 208 16.99 -6.98 19.43
CA SER A 208 16.46 -7.66 20.62
C SER A 208 15.47 -8.76 20.25
N TRP A 209 14.55 -8.51 19.32
CA TRP A 209 13.52 -9.47 18.91
C TRP A 209 14.10 -10.69 18.18
N TRP A 210 15.16 -10.49 17.40
CA TRP A 210 15.91 -11.57 16.76
C TRP A 210 16.92 -12.25 17.69
N GLY A 211 17.10 -11.74 18.92
CA GLY A 211 18.04 -12.32 19.87
C GLY A 211 19.50 -12.23 19.42
N CYS A 212 19.85 -11.22 18.63
CA CYS A 212 21.21 -11.04 18.11
C CYS A 212 22.18 -10.73 19.25
N LYS A 213 23.24 -11.52 19.35
CA LYS A 213 24.30 -11.39 20.37
C LYS A 213 25.64 -11.05 19.71
N PRO A 214 26.59 -10.43 20.41
CA PRO A 214 27.96 -10.32 19.90
C PRO A 214 28.58 -11.70 19.66
N PHE A 215 29.51 -11.80 18.71
CA PHE A 215 30.35 -12.99 18.55
C PHE A 215 31.29 -13.16 19.74
N GLU A 216 31.58 -14.42 20.08
CA GLU A 216 32.68 -14.77 20.99
C GLU A 216 34.02 -14.27 20.43
N GLU A 217 34.95 -13.96 21.33
CA GLU A 217 36.26 -13.47 20.93
C GLU A 217 37.02 -14.55 20.16
N SER A 218 37.40 -14.24 18.92
CA SER A 218 38.16 -15.12 18.04
C SER A 218 39.06 -14.29 17.13
N ASP A 219 40.17 -14.86 16.69
CA ASP A 219 41.09 -14.18 15.75
C ASP A 219 40.35 -13.77 14.47
N LYS A 220 39.44 -14.62 13.99
CA LYS A 220 38.62 -14.36 12.81
C LYS A 220 37.74 -13.12 13.00
N LYS A 221 37.06 -12.99 14.15
CA LYS A 221 36.27 -11.79 14.49
C LYS A 221 37.16 -10.56 14.55
N ARG A 222 38.30 -10.62 15.25
CA ARG A 222 39.23 -9.48 15.38
C ARG A 222 39.70 -8.98 14.02
N LEU A 223 40.09 -9.89 13.13
CA LEU A 223 40.54 -9.55 11.77
C LEU A 223 39.41 -8.94 10.90
N LEU A 224 38.15 -9.34 11.10
CA LEU A 224 37.00 -8.71 10.44
C LEU A 224 36.73 -7.31 10.97
N GLU A 225 36.84 -7.09 12.28
CA GLU A 225 36.68 -5.76 12.89
C GLU A 225 37.82 -4.81 12.48
N GLU A 226 39.06 -5.32 12.39
CA GLU A 226 40.21 -4.60 11.85
C GLU A 226 39.99 -4.20 10.39
N PHE A 227 39.48 -5.10 9.55
CA PHE A 227 39.13 -4.80 8.16
C PHE A 227 38.07 -3.70 8.06
N LEU A 228 37.00 -3.76 8.86
CA LEU A 228 35.97 -2.72 8.89
C LEU A 228 36.54 -1.37 9.34
N LYS A 229 37.46 -1.38 10.31
CA LYS A 229 38.16 -0.18 10.80
C LYS A 229 39.11 0.39 9.75
N GLU A 230 39.88 -0.44 9.06
CA GLU A 230 40.79 -0.06 7.97
C GLU A 230 40.03 0.66 6.85
N LYS A 231 38.85 0.14 6.47
CA LYS A 231 37.99 0.77 5.46
C LYS A 231 37.17 1.95 5.99
N GLY A 232 37.39 2.39 7.24
CA GLY A 232 36.71 3.53 7.85
C GLY A 232 35.20 3.35 8.02
N PHE A 233 34.71 2.11 8.08
CA PHE A 233 33.28 1.85 8.16
C PHE A 233 32.75 2.14 9.57
N ARG A 234 31.76 3.02 9.67
CA ARG A 234 31.12 3.36 10.96
C ARG A 234 29.91 2.45 11.20
N TYR A 235 29.98 1.63 12.24
CA TYR A 235 28.92 0.72 12.69
C TYR A 235 28.91 0.63 14.21
N ARG A 236 27.84 0.05 14.77
CA ARG A 236 27.68 -0.12 16.23
C ARG A 236 28.26 -1.43 16.73
N ALA A 237 27.97 -2.54 16.04
CA ALA A 237 28.46 -3.87 16.41
C ALA A 237 28.33 -4.87 15.25
N LEU A 238 29.25 -5.85 15.23
CA LEU A 238 29.15 -7.08 14.45
C LEU A 238 28.48 -8.14 15.34
N LEU A 239 27.35 -8.69 14.89
CA LEU A 239 26.48 -9.53 15.70
C LEU A 239 26.22 -10.89 15.04
N ARG A 240 26.20 -11.91 15.88
CA ARG A 240 25.69 -13.24 15.60
C ARG A 240 24.17 -13.18 15.40
N TRP A 241 23.70 -13.78 14.32
CA TRP A 241 22.29 -13.90 13.98
C TRP A 241 21.80 -15.34 14.17
N PRO A 242 21.00 -15.65 15.21
CA PRO A 242 20.58 -17.02 15.51
C PRO A 242 19.40 -17.49 14.63
N LEU A 243 19.42 -17.16 13.34
CA LEU A 243 18.33 -17.51 12.42
C LEU A 243 18.31 -19.02 12.17
N LEU A 244 17.21 -19.69 12.55
CA LEU A 244 17.08 -21.16 12.53
C LEU A 244 18.26 -21.84 13.25
N GLU A 245 18.49 -21.40 14.49
CA GLU A 245 19.62 -21.81 15.34
C GLU A 245 21.00 -21.51 14.74
N GLY A 246 21.06 -20.51 13.85
CA GLY A 246 22.30 -20.07 13.20
C GLY A 246 22.71 -20.90 11.99
N LYS A 247 21.97 -21.98 11.67
CA LYS A 247 22.31 -22.94 10.61
C LYS A 247 22.05 -22.41 9.18
N THR A 248 21.36 -21.28 9.04
CA THR A 248 21.18 -20.64 7.72
C THR A 248 22.46 -19.94 7.27
N LEU A 249 22.62 -19.79 5.96
CA LEU A 249 23.77 -19.09 5.36
C LEU A 249 23.35 -17.70 4.91
N THR A 250 23.43 -16.70 5.79
CA THR A 250 23.06 -15.32 5.44
C THR A 250 23.82 -14.31 6.28
N ALA A 251 24.09 -13.16 5.66
CA ALA A 251 24.47 -11.93 6.32
C ALA A 251 23.43 -10.86 6.04
N GLY A 252 23.51 -9.74 6.73
CA GLY A 252 22.70 -8.58 6.42
C GLY A 252 23.11 -7.37 7.24
N ILE A 253 22.74 -6.19 6.74
CA ILE A 253 22.94 -4.92 7.41
C ILE A 253 21.63 -4.24 7.78
N MET A 254 21.59 -3.66 8.97
CA MET A 254 20.46 -2.87 9.44
C MET A 254 20.92 -1.49 9.92
N GLY A 255 20.06 -0.49 9.73
CA GLY A 255 20.21 0.83 10.32
C GLY A 255 20.87 1.87 9.41
N ILE A 256 20.17 2.99 9.24
CA ILE A 256 20.63 4.12 8.43
C ILE A 256 21.62 5.01 9.19
N ILE A 257 21.52 5.08 10.53
CA ILE A 257 22.41 5.86 11.41
C ILE A 257 23.51 4.96 11.96
N ALA A 258 24.77 5.39 11.86
CA ALA A 258 25.93 4.60 12.30
C ALA A 258 25.83 4.11 13.77
N ARG A 259 25.28 4.93 14.67
CA ARG A 259 25.06 4.59 16.09
C ARG A 259 24.10 3.41 16.31
N TYR A 260 23.19 3.17 15.37
CA TYR A 260 22.21 2.08 15.39
C TYR A 260 22.39 1.13 14.20
N ARG A 261 23.60 1.11 13.61
CA ARG A 261 23.91 0.27 12.46
C ARG A 261 24.53 -1.04 12.92
N TYR A 262 23.91 -2.15 12.57
CA TYR A 262 24.35 -3.49 12.95
C TYR A 262 24.66 -4.32 11.71
N ILE A 263 25.79 -5.02 11.73
CA ILE A 263 26.10 -6.06 10.75
C ILE A 263 25.73 -7.38 11.41
N LEU A 264 24.90 -8.17 10.73
CA LEU A 264 24.44 -9.47 11.18
C LEU A 264 25.08 -10.56 10.33
N VAL A 265 25.62 -11.59 10.97
CA VAL A 265 26.16 -12.78 10.31
C VAL A 265 25.68 -14.01 11.07
N THR A 266 25.16 -15.02 10.35
CA THR A 266 24.77 -16.30 10.96
C THR A 266 25.98 -17.19 11.23
N ASP A 267 25.85 -18.10 12.19
CA ASP A 267 26.94 -19.04 12.54
C ASP A 267 27.34 -19.91 11.36
N GLY A 268 26.35 -20.47 10.65
CA GLY A 268 26.61 -21.30 9.48
C GLY A 268 27.40 -20.56 8.39
N LEU A 269 27.13 -19.26 8.18
CA LEU A 269 27.91 -18.47 7.23
C LEU A 269 29.30 -18.15 7.77
N PHE A 270 29.38 -17.78 9.05
CA PHE A 270 30.64 -17.48 9.72
C PHE A 270 31.60 -18.67 9.69
N ASP A 271 31.09 -19.88 9.90
CA ASP A 271 31.92 -21.09 9.98
C ASP A 271 32.28 -21.64 8.59
N SER A 272 31.37 -21.53 7.61
CA SER A 272 31.57 -22.12 6.27
C SER A 272 32.49 -21.31 5.35
N LEU A 273 32.64 -20.01 5.59
CA LEU A 273 33.42 -19.12 4.72
C LEU A 273 34.82 -18.85 5.27
N SER A 274 35.80 -18.70 4.37
CA SER A 274 37.15 -18.24 4.72
C SER A 274 37.14 -16.78 5.19
N LEU A 275 38.24 -16.32 5.79
CA LEU A 275 38.37 -14.94 6.23
C LEU A 275 38.19 -13.95 5.07
N GLU A 276 38.82 -14.22 3.92
CA GLU A 276 38.73 -13.35 2.74
C GLU A 276 37.34 -13.35 2.11
N GLU A 277 36.65 -14.50 2.12
CA GLU A 277 35.25 -14.59 1.69
C GLU A 277 34.33 -13.78 2.60
N LEU A 278 34.52 -13.84 3.93
CA LEU A 278 33.74 -13.04 4.87
C LEU A 278 34.04 -11.54 4.75
N LYS A 279 35.31 -11.13 4.58
CA LYS A 279 35.64 -9.72 4.30
C LYS A 279 34.89 -9.22 3.07
N ALA A 280 34.78 -10.05 2.01
CA ALA A 280 34.05 -9.69 0.81
C ALA A 280 32.53 -9.63 1.02
N VAL A 281 31.94 -10.52 1.82
CA VAL A 281 30.54 -10.41 2.25
C VAL A 281 30.31 -9.14 3.06
N LEU A 282 31.19 -8.81 4.01
CA LEU A 282 31.12 -7.56 4.77
C LEU A 282 31.26 -6.34 3.86
N ALA A 283 32.14 -6.37 2.86
CA ALA A 283 32.27 -5.31 1.88
C ALA A 283 31.00 -5.15 1.04
N HIS A 284 30.31 -6.24 0.71
CA HIS A 284 28.99 -6.19 0.06
C HIS A 284 27.96 -5.49 0.95
N GLU A 285 27.87 -5.86 2.23
CA GLU A 285 26.98 -5.19 3.22
C GLU A 285 27.33 -3.71 3.40
N MET A 286 28.61 -3.36 3.41
CA MET A 286 29.07 -1.97 3.41
C MET A 286 28.59 -1.21 2.16
N GLY A 287 28.51 -1.87 1.01
CA GLY A 287 27.94 -1.33 -0.22
C GLY A 287 26.50 -0.87 -0.02
N HIS A 288 25.66 -1.68 0.64
CA HIS A 288 24.28 -1.29 0.95
C HIS A 288 24.20 -0.02 1.82
N ALA A 289 25.08 0.11 2.81
CA ALA A 289 25.16 1.31 3.63
C ALA A 289 25.73 2.52 2.87
N ARG A 290 26.75 2.32 2.02
CA ARG A 290 27.40 3.37 1.23
C ARG A 290 26.42 4.05 0.28
N TYR A 291 25.60 3.27 -0.41
CA TYR A 291 24.60 3.76 -1.37
C TYR A 291 23.23 4.03 -0.75
N ARG A 292 23.10 3.88 0.57
CA ARG A 292 21.87 4.17 1.33
C ARG A 292 20.65 3.40 0.81
N HIS A 293 20.81 2.15 0.37
CA HIS A 293 19.72 1.34 -0.21
C HIS A 293 18.50 1.25 0.73
N LEU A 294 18.72 1.15 2.05
CA LEU A 294 17.63 1.15 3.04
C LEU A 294 16.79 2.44 2.99
N LEU A 295 17.42 3.62 2.80
CA LEU A 295 16.71 4.90 2.68
C LEU A 295 15.96 4.98 1.35
N LEU A 296 16.51 4.44 0.26
CA LEU A 296 15.82 4.39 -1.03
C LEU A 296 14.58 3.49 -0.98
N TYR A 297 14.57 2.44 -0.14
CA TYR A 297 13.36 1.66 0.11
C TYR A 297 12.21 2.49 0.69
N LEU A 298 12.49 3.45 1.58
CA LEU A 298 11.48 4.39 2.08
C LEU A 298 10.83 5.18 0.95
N VAL A 299 11.63 5.64 -0.02
CA VAL A 299 11.11 6.40 -1.16
C VAL A 299 10.11 5.57 -1.97
N PHE A 300 10.33 4.26 -2.13
CA PHE A 300 9.35 3.39 -2.79
C PHE A 300 8.05 3.25 -2.01
N PHE A 301 8.09 3.15 -0.67
CA PHE A 301 6.88 3.11 0.16
C PHE A 301 6.10 4.43 0.11
N VAL A 302 6.80 5.57 0.23
CA VAL A 302 6.18 6.90 0.13
C VAL A 302 5.61 7.13 -1.28
N GLY A 303 6.37 6.77 -2.33
CA GLY A 303 5.92 6.90 -3.71
C GLY A 303 4.66 6.08 -4.02
N TYR A 304 4.55 4.87 -3.45
CA TYR A 304 3.32 4.09 -3.54
C TYR A 304 2.16 4.78 -2.82
N ALA A 305 2.36 5.25 -1.58
CA ALA A 305 1.32 5.92 -0.80
C ALA A 305 0.74 7.13 -1.56
N VAL A 306 1.63 8.00 -2.06
CA VAL A 306 1.29 9.21 -2.83
C VAL A 306 0.52 8.89 -4.12
N MET A 307 0.93 7.83 -4.84
CA MET A 307 0.25 7.40 -6.06
C MET A 307 -1.11 6.75 -5.76
N SER A 308 -1.17 5.90 -4.73
CA SER A 308 -2.35 5.09 -4.40
C SER A 308 -3.56 5.91 -3.96
N TYR A 309 -3.34 7.09 -3.36
CA TYR A 309 -4.42 7.96 -2.90
C TYR A 309 -5.34 8.40 -4.06
N GLY A 310 -4.77 8.95 -5.13
CA GLY A 310 -5.55 9.38 -6.30
C GLY A 310 -6.15 8.21 -7.10
N MET A 311 -5.59 7.01 -6.98
CA MET A 311 -6.11 5.82 -7.66
C MET A 311 -7.40 5.29 -7.04
N PHE A 312 -7.64 5.54 -5.74
CA PHE A 312 -8.85 5.10 -5.06
C PHE A 312 -10.10 5.70 -5.71
N ASP A 313 -10.11 7.04 -5.89
CA ASP A 313 -11.18 7.76 -6.57
C ASP A 313 -11.40 7.23 -7.98
N ILE A 314 -10.31 7.05 -8.75
CA ILE A 314 -10.40 6.55 -10.12
C ILE A 314 -11.04 5.17 -10.16
N PHE A 315 -10.62 4.24 -9.29
CA PHE A 315 -11.22 2.90 -9.26
C PHE A 315 -12.66 2.91 -8.78
N LEU A 316 -13.03 3.81 -7.86
CA LEU A 316 -14.41 4.03 -7.46
C LEU A 316 -15.25 4.48 -8.66
N TYR A 317 -14.82 5.51 -9.39
CA TYR A 317 -15.53 5.99 -10.58
C TYR A 317 -15.61 4.95 -11.70
N LEU A 318 -14.53 4.20 -11.94
CA LEU A 318 -14.52 3.10 -12.90
C LEU A 318 -15.50 1.99 -12.50
N ALA A 319 -15.57 1.64 -11.21
CA ALA A 319 -16.50 0.65 -10.70
C ALA A 319 -17.96 1.09 -10.85
N SER A 320 -18.27 2.36 -10.55
CA SER A 320 -19.60 2.95 -10.78
C SER A 320 -19.99 2.97 -12.26
N GLY A 321 -19.00 2.97 -13.16
CA GLY A 321 -19.21 2.92 -14.61
C GLY A 321 -19.63 1.56 -15.17
N ILE A 322 -19.53 0.48 -14.38
CA ILE A 322 -19.82 -0.89 -14.83
C ILE A 322 -21.26 -1.25 -14.44
N PRO A 323 -22.18 -1.47 -15.40
CA PRO A 323 -23.61 -1.58 -15.08
C PRO A 323 -23.99 -2.71 -14.13
N PHE A 324 -23.35 -3.87 -14.27
CA PHE A 324 -23.54 -5.01 -13.36
C PHE A 324 -23.18 -4.67 -11.91
N LEU A 325 -22.15 -3.84 -11.71
CA LEU A 325 -21.69 -3.46 -10.38
C LEU A 325 -22.60 -2.38 -9.78
N SER A 326 -23.05 -1.42 -10.58
CA SER A 326 -24.03 -0.42 -10.12
C SER A 326 -25.37 -1.06 -9.77
N GLU A 327 -25.81 -2.09 -10.49
CA GLU A 327 -27.05 -2.82 -10.19
C GLU A 327 -26.94 -3.62 -8.89
N ILE A 328 -25.82 -4.31 -8.66
CA ILE A 328 -25.55 -4.97 -7.36
C ILE A 328 -25.57 -3.94 -6.23
N VAL A 329 -24.89 -2.81 -6.43
CA VAL A 329 -24.82 -1.76 -5.42
C VAL A 329 -26.19 -1.15 -5.09
N ALA A 330 -27.07 -1.05 -6.09
CA ALA A 330 -28.43 -0.52 -5.91
C ALA A 330 -29.41 -1.53 -5.28
N SER A 331 -29.15 -2.83 -5.41
CA SER A 331 -30.10 -3.89 -5.05
C SER A 331 -30.20 -4.22 -3.56
N ASP A 332 -29.11 -4.07 -2.81
CA ASP A 332 -29.05 -4.33 -1.36
C ASP A 332 -27.94 -3.46 -0.75
N PRO A 333 -28.26 -2.33 -0.09
CA PRO A 333 -27.27 -1.38 0.42
C PRO A 333 -26.21 -1.98 1.35
N ASP A 334 -26.56 -3.02 2.11
CA ASP A 334 -25.66 -3.65 3.08
C ASP A 334 -24.70 -4.63 2.40
N SER A 335 -25.21 -5.52 1.53
CA SER A 335 -24.38 -6.42 0.71
C SER A 335 -23.59 -5.69 -0.39
N ALA A 336 -24.13 -4.57 -0.88
CA ALA A 336 -23.52 -3.67 -1.86
C ALA A 336 -22.20 -3.07 -1.36
N GLY A 337 -22.15 -2.66 -0.09
CA GLY A 337 -20.95 -2.05 0.49
C GLY A 337 -19.76 -2.99 0.48
N GLU A 338 -19.99 -4.29 0.71
CA GLU A 338 -18.93 -5.29 0.78
C GLU A 338 -18.43 -5.69 -0.60
N LEU A 339 -19.34 -5.99 -1.52
CA LEU A 339 -19.01 -6.25 -2.92
C LEU A 339 -18.29 -5.05 -3.54
N ALA A 340 -18.77 -3.82 -3.31
CA ALA A 340 -18.11 -2.61 -3.78
C ALA A 340 -16.69 -2.46 -3.19
N SER A 341 -16.52 -2.70 -1.88
CA SER A 341 -15.20 -2.64 -1.24
C SER A 341 -14.23 -3.69 -1.82
N LEU A 342 -14.72 -4.91 -2.10
CA LEU A 342 -13.94 -5.96 -2.74
C LEU A 342 -13.53 -5.54 -4.16
N ILE A 343 -14.48 -5.05 -4.96
CA ILE A 343 -14.26 -4.59 -6.34
C ILE A 343 -13.21 -3.49 -6.41
N ILE A 344 -13.21 -2.54 -5.48
CA ILE A 344 -12.22 -1.45 -5.44
C ILE A 344 -10.87 -1.98 -4.92
N SER A 345 -10.90 -2.94 -3.99
CA SER A 345 -9.68 -3.49 -3.39
C SER A 345 -8.84 -4.34 -4.33
N LEU A 346 -9.47 -5.09 -5.25
CA LEU A 346 -8.77 -5.96 -6.20
C LEU A 346 -7.83 -5.21 -7.17
N PRO A 347 -8.26 -4.15 -7.89
CA PRO A 347 -7.36 -3.39 -8.75
C PRO A 347 -6.29 -2.65 -7.94
N MET A 348 -6.64 -2.12 -6.76
CA MET A 348 -5.66 -1.51 -5.86
C MET A 348 -4.59 -2.52 -5.43
N LEU A 349 -5.00 -3.74 -5.09
CA LEU A 349 -4.11 -4.83 -4.72
C LEU A 349 -3.24 -5.28 -5.90
N ALA A 350 -3.79 -5.36 -7.10
CA ALA A 350 -3.05 -5.70 -8.31
C ALA A 350 -1.95 -4.67 -8.59
N VAL A 351 -2.27 -3.37 -8.50
CA VAL A 351 -1.31 -2.27 -8.65
C VAL A 351 -0.23 -2.36 -7.58
N MET A 352 -0.60 -2.60 -6.32
CA MET A 352 0.34 -2.78 -5.23
C MET A 352 1.32 -3.93 -5.49
N VAL A 353 0.80 -5.10 -5.87
CA VAL A 353 1.65 -6.27 -6.18
C VAL A 353 2.57 -5.93 -7.34
N VAL A 354 2.06 -5.34 -8.42
CA VAL A 354 2.87 -4.96 -9.58
C VAL A 354 3.97 -3.99 -9.19
N TYR A 355 3.63 -2.96 -8.41
CA TYR A 355 4.55 -1.93 -7.95
C TYR A 355 5.68 -2.52 -7.12
N PHE A 356 5.39 -3.24 -6.03
CA PHE A 356 6.45 -3.76 -5.17
C PHE A 356 7.23 -4.91 -5.82
N ARG A 357 6.55 -5.78 -6.57
CA ARG A 357 7.17 -6.97 -7.18
C ARG A 357 8.06 -6.64 -8.38
N TYR A 358 7.67 -5.66 -9.20
CA TYR A 358 8.36 -5.34 -10.46
C TYR A 358 9.09 -4.01 -10.40
N VAL A 359 8.48 -2.93 -9.91
CA VAL A 359 9.14 -1.62 -9.83
C VAL A 359 10.19 -1.62 -8.72
N MET A 360 9.79 -1.81 -7.47
CA MET A 360 10.76 -1.89 -6.36
C MET A 360 11.70 -3.09 -6.54
N GLY A 361 11.18 -4.24 -6.97
CA GLY A 361 11.98 -5.43 -7.27
C GLY A 361 13.08 -5.19 -8.31
N PHE A 362 12.83 -4.36 -9.34
CA PHE A 362 13.86 -3.95 -10.30
C PHE A 362 15.01 -3.21 -9.61
N PHE A 363 14.70 -2.25 -8.74
CA PHE A 363 15.72 -1.50 -8.01
C PHE A 363 16.48 -2.38 -7.02
N MET A 364 15.79 -3.25 -6.29
CA MET A 364 16.42 -4.19 -5.36
C MET A 364 17.47 -5.06 -6.04
N ARG A 365 17.14 -5.67 -7.20
CA ARG A 365 18.13 -6.46 -7.95
C ARG A 365 19.34 -5.62 -8.39
N ASN A 366 19.11 -4.37 -8.80
CA ASN A 366 20.20 -3.48 -9.20
C ASN A 366 21.04 -2.97 -8.02
N PHE A 367 20.45 -2.82 -6.83
CA PHE A 367 21.15 -2.51 -5.57
C PHE A 367 22.07 -3.65 -5.14
N GLU A 368 21.63 -4.91 -5.31
CA GLU A 368 22.48 -6.08 -5.09
C GLU A 368 23.69 -6.09 -6.01
N ARG A 369 23.48 -5.83 -7.30
CA ARG A 369 24.58 -5.69 -8.27
C ARG A 369 25.51 -4.54 -7.89
N GLN A 370 24.96 -3.43 -7.40
CA GLN A 370 25.74 -2.28 -6.96
C GLN A 370 26.61 -2.61 -5.72
N ALA A 371 26.08 -3.40 -4.79
CA ALA A 371 26.80 -3.90 -3.62
C ALA A 371 27.88 -4.94 -3.99
N ASP A 372 27.59 -5.85 -4.93
CA ASP A 372 28.57 -6.82 -5.46
C ASP A 372 29.78 -6.12 -6.10
N LEU A 373 29.53 -5.15 -6.99
CA LEU A 373 30.59 -4.39 -7.66
C LEU A 373 31.39 -3.53 -6.65
N TYR A 374 30.73 -3.03 -5.60
CA TYR A 374 31.41 -2.32 -4.53
C TYR A 374 32.30 -3.26 -3.70
N SER A 375 31.84 -4.47 -3.39
CA SER A 375 32.66 -5.49 -2.73
C SER A 375 33.92 -5.80 -3.54
N ALA A 376 33.78 -6.07 -4.84
CA ALA A 376 34.92 -6.33 -5.73
C ALA A 376 35.89 -5.13 -5.79
N SER A 377 35.37 -3.90 -5.78
CA SER A 377 36.18 -2.68 -5.75
C SER A 377 36.94 -2.49 -4.44
N VAL A 378 36.34 -2.80 -3.29
CA VAL A 378 36.96 -2.64 -1.97
C VAL A 378 38.00 -3.73 -1.71
N MET A 379 37.73 -4.95 -2.18
CA MET A 379 38.64 -6.09 -2.07
C MET A 379 39.77 -6.06 -3.09
N GLY A 380 39.66 -5.25 -4.15
CA GLY A 380 40.61 -5.21 -5.28
C GLY A 380 40.54 -6.43 -6.20
N THR A 381 39.78 -7.46 -5.83
CA THR A 381 39.51 -8.68 -6.60
C THR A 381 38.05 -9.10 -6.41
N ALA A 382 37.43 -9.72 -7.42
CA ALA A 382 36.09 -10.32 -7.28
C ALA A 382 36.14 -11.79 -6.82
N SER A 383 37.33 -12.40 -6.75
CA SER A 383 37.46 -13.83 -6.44
C SER A 383 36.79 -14.22 -5.11
N PRO A 384 36.99 -13.49 -3.98
CA PRO A 384 36.40 -13.88 -2.71
C PRO A 384 34.87 -13.77 -2.68
N ILE A 385 34.29 -12.72 -3.30
CA ILE A 385 32.83 -12.57 -3.36
C ILE A 385 32.21 -13.65 -4.28
N VAL A 386 32.83 -13.95 -5.43
CA VAL A 386 32.39 -15.04 -6.31
C VAL A 386 32.43 -16.38 -5.57
N SER A 387 33.55 -16.70 -4.92
CA SER A 387 33.70 -17.94 -4.15
C SER A 387 32.63 -18.06 -3.05
N SER A 388 32.37 -16.97 -2.32
CA SER A 388 31.34 -16.95 -1.28
C SER A 388 29.94 -17.23 -1.83
N LEU A 389 29.58 -16.65 -2.98
CA LEU A 389 28.27 -16.86 -3.62
C LEU A 389 28.09 -18.30 -4.09
N GLU A 390 29.12 -18.91 -4.69
CA GLU A 390 29.09 -20.30 -5.12
C GLU A 390 28.96 -21.26 -3.92
N LYS A 391 29.69 -21.01 -2.82
CA LYS A 391 29.57 -21.80 -1.58
C LYS A 391 28.18 -21.69 -0.97
N ILE A 392 27.60 -20.49 -0.91
CA ILE A 392 26.23 -20.28 -0.41
C ILE A 392 25.23 -21.02 -1.30
N ALA A 393 25.42 -21.04 -2.63
CA ALA A 393 24.58 -21.81 -3.55
C ALA A 393 24.64 -23.31 -3.25
N TYR A 394 25.87 -23.84 -3.17
CA TYR A 394 26.15 -25.25 -2.97
C TYR A 394 25.62 -25.75 -1.62
N LEU A 395 25.99 -25.08 -0.52
CA LEU A 395 25.58 -25.46 0.82
C LEU A 395 24.10 -25.14 1.11
N GLY A 396 23.55 -24.11 0.47
CA GLY A 396 22.14 -23.74 0.60
C GLY A 396 21.17 -24.61 -0.20
N GLY A 397 21.68 -25.58 -0.98
CA GLY A 397 20.87 -26.47 -1.81
C GLY A 397 20.10 -25.75 -2.93
N ARG A 398 20.55 -24.57 -3.35
CA ARG A 398 19.88 -23.78 -4.40
C ARG A 398 20.64 -23.90 -5.72
N GLY A 399 19.89 -24.15 -6.79
CA GLY A 399 20.44 -24.08 -8.14
C GLY A 399 20.98 -22.69 -8.45
N ARG A 400 22.07 -22.65 -9.23
CA ARG A 400 22.79 -21.42 -9.63
C ARG A 400 21.92 -20.45 -10.46
N ASP A 401 20.82 -20.96 -11.00
CA ASP A 401 20.00 -20.32 -12.04
C ASP A 401 18.64 -19.87 -11.54
N VAL A 402 18.37 -19.96 -10.24
CA VAL A 402 17.06 -19.60 -9.68
C VAL A 402 17.07 -18.11 -9.33
N PRO A 403 16.46 -17.23 -10.13
CA PRO A 403 16.33 -15.83 -9.77
C PRO A 403 15.31 -15.65 -8.65
N SER A 404 15.38 -14.52 -7.95
CA SER A 404 14.29 -14.07 -7.09
C SER A 404 13.78 -12.71 -7.56
N TRP A 405 12.70 -12.26 -6.95
CA TRP A 405 12.19 -10.93 -7.25
C TRP A 405 13.09 -9.80 -6.78
N HIS A 406 13.99 -10.09 -5.83
CA HIS A 406 14.87 -9.12 -5.19
C HIS A 406 16.37 -9.37 -5.42
N HIS A 407 16.77 -10.56 -5.86
CA HIS A 407 18.14 -10.87 -6.27
C HIS A 407 18.15 -11.43 -7.70
N PHE A 408 19.16 -11.05 -8.47
CA PHE A 408 19.56 -11.81 -9.65
C PHE A 408 19.95 -13.23 -9.26
N SER A 409 19.92 -14.15 -10.23
CA SER A 409 20.46 -15.49 -10.02
C SER A 409 21.96 -15.42 -9.68
N ILE A 410 22.47 -16.44 -9.01
CA ILE A 410 23.90 -16.48 -8.62
C ILE A 410 24.78 -16.47 -9.87
N ARG A 411 24.37 -17.17 -10.93
CA ARG A 411 25.03 -17.12 -12.24
C ARG A 411 25.17 -15.69 -12.75
N GLU A 412 24.07 -14.94 -12.84
CA GLU A 412 24.09 -13.55 -13.34
C GLU A 412 24.97 -12.63 -12.47
N ARG A 413 24.97 -12.80 -11.15
CA ARG A 413 25.83 -12.03 -10.24
C ARG A 413 27.31 -12.32 -10.49
N VAL A 414 27.66 -13.61 -10.61
CA VAL A 414 29.04 -14.05 -10.88
C VAL A 414 29.51 -13.59 -12.26
N ASP A 415 28.67 -13.64 -13.29
CA ASP A 415 29.02 -13.19 -14.64
C ASP A 415 29.33 -11.70 -14.70
N VAL A 416 28.56 -10.87 -13.97
CA VAL A 416 28.85 -9.43 -13.84
C VAL A 416 30.16 -9.18 -13.08
N LEU A 417 30.41 -9.94 -12.01
CA LEU A 417 31.65 -9.84 -11.23
C LEU A 417 32.89 -10.24 -12.05
N ARG A 418 32.77 -11.22 -12.95
CA ARG A 418 33.86 -11.59 -13.87
C ARG A 418 34.19 -10.47 -14.85
N ARG A 419 33.19 -9.72 -15.32
CA ARG A 419 33.37 -8.57 -16.22
C ARG A 419 34.02 -7.35 -15.53
N PHE A 420 34.04 -7.29 -14.21
CA PHE A 420 34.59 -6.14 -13.48
C PHE A 420 36.07 -5.86 -13.81
N PHE A 421 36.88 -6.89 -14.04
CA PHE A 421 38.31 -6.73 -14.39
C PHE A 421 38.57 -6.43 -15.86
N THR A 422 37.66 -6.84 -16.74
CA THR A 422 37.77 -6.56 -18.18
C THR A 422 37.20 -5.19 -18.53
N GLU A 423 36.27 -4.66 -17.72
CA GLU A 423 35.59 -3.38 -17.93
C GLU A 423 35.91 -2.35 -16.82
N PRO A 424 36.97 -1.52 -16.93
CA PRO A 424 37.46 -0.66 -15.85
C PRO A 424 36.49 0.45 -15.37
N ASN A 425 35.37 0.64 -16.08
CA ASN A 425 34.34 1.63 -15.73
C ASN A 425 32.97 1.00 -15.40
N LEU A 426 32.89 -0.33 -15.22
CA LEU A 426 31.63 -1.03 -15.00
C LEU A 426 30.87 -0.49 -13.77
N LEU A 427 31.56 -0.30 -12.63
CA LEU A 427 30.94 0.24 -11.42
C LEU A 427 30.39 1.66 -11.63
N LYS A 428 31.15 2.55 -12.27
CA LYS A 428 30.71 3.94 -12.53
C LYS A 428 29.51 3.97 -13.48
N ARG A 429 29.52 3.14 -14.54
CA ARG A 429 28.41 3.01 -15.49
C ARG A 429 27.15 2.48 -14.81
N HIS A 430 27.28 1.44 -14.00
CA HIS A 430 26.16 0.86 -13.25
C HIS A 430 25.59 1.87 -12.24
N ASN A 431 26.44 2.59 -11.51
CA ASN A 431 25.99 3.65 -10.59
C ASN A 431 25.20 4.74 -11.33
N ARG A 432 25.66 5.19 -12.51
CA ARG A 432 24.94 6.17 -13.32
C ARG A 432 23.60 5.61 -13.81
N PHE A 433 23.57 4.36 -14.26
CA PHE A 433 22.33 3.69 -14.66
C PHE A 433 21.30 3.65 -13.53
N VAL A 434 21.70 3.29 -12.30
CA VAL A 434 20.81 3.27 -11.13
C VAL A 434 20.26 4.67 -10.82
N VAL A 435 21.13 5.69 -10.83
CA VAL A 435 20.71 7.09 -10.57
C VAL A 435 19.74 7.59 -11.65
N CYS A 436 20.04 7.38 -12.93
CA CYS A 436 19.14 7.76 -14.02
C CYS A 436 17.80 7.04 -13.93
N SER A 437 17.81 5.72 -13.67
CA SER A 437 16.58 4.94 -13.48
C SER A 437 15.76 5.47 -12.30
N PHE A 438 16.43 5.87 -11.21
CA PHE A 438 15.76 6.42 -10.04
C PHE A 438 15.16 7.80 -10.32
N ALA A 439 15.85 8.66 -11.07
CA ALA A 439 15.30 9.95 -11.50
C ALA A 439 14.07 9.80 -12.40
N ILE A 440 14.10 8.86 -13.36
CA ILE A 440 12.94 8.52 -14.19
C ILE A 440 11.79 8.04 -13.31
N TYR A 441 12.06 7.15 -12.35
CA TYR A 441 11.05 6.69 -11.40
C TYR A 441 10.40 7.85 -10.63
N LEU A 442 11.17 8.80 -10.10
CA LEU A 442 10.63 9.96 -9.39
C LEU A 442 9.76 10.84 -10.30
N LEU A 443 10.18 11.08 -11.55
CA LEU A 443 9.40 11.81 -12.53
C LEU A 443 8.09 11.09 -12.85
N CYS A 444 8.11 9.77 -13.02
CA CYS A 444 6.91 8.98 -13.25
C CYS A 444 5.95 9.03 -12.05
N VAL A 445 6.45 8.87 -10.82
CA VAL A 445 5.60 8.95 -9.62
C VAL A 445 5.01 10.35 -9.46
N ALA A 446 5.80 11.40 -9.66
CA ALA A 446 5.30 12.78 -9.59
C ALA A 446 4.26 13.06 -10.68
N GLY A 447 4.52 12.64 -11.92
CA GLY A 447 3.60 12.81 -13.05
C GLY A 447 2.30 12.02 -12.87
N MET A 448 2.37 10.76 -12.43
CA MET A 448 1.19 9.94 -12.15
C MET A 448 0.41 10.48 -10.95
N SER A 449 1.08 10.88 -9.87
CA SER A 449 0.44 11.48 -8.72
C SER A 449 -0.29 12.77 -9.10
N TYR A 450 0.35 13.65 -9.87
CA TYR A 450 -0.31 14.84 -10.40
C TYR A 450 -1.51 14.47 -11.28
N GLY A 451 -1.35 13.53 -12.21
CA GLY A 451 -2.43 13.08 -13.10
C GLY A 451 -3.63 12.50 -12.36
N PHE A 452 -3.39 11.65 -11.35
CA PHE A 452 -4.46 10.99 -10.59
C PHE A 452 -5.14 11.92 -9.57
N ASN A 453 -4.40 12.88 -9.02
CA ASN A 453 -4.95 13.81 -8.02
C ASN A 453 -5.49 15.12 -8.62
N SER A 454 -5.15 15.46 -9.87
CA SER A 454 -5.69 16.66 -10.51
C SER A 454 -7.12 16.43 -11.02
N GLU A 455 -8.00 17.33 -10.62
CA GLU A 455 -9.42 17.28 -10.99
C GLU A 455 -9.64 17.31 -12.52
N PRO A 456 -8.97 18.18 -13.31
CA PRO A 456 -9.21 18.25 -14.75
C PRO A 456 -8.83 16.96 -15.46
N VAL A 457 -7.69 16.36 -15.09
CA VAL A 457 -7.23 15.10 -15.70
C VAL A 457 -8.14 13.95 -15.28
N ARG A 458 -8.60 13.91 -14.03
CA ARG A 458 -9.57 12.90 -13.56
C ARG A 458 -10.91 13.01 -14.30
N LYS A 459 -11.44 14.22 -14.48
CA LYS A 459 -12.64 14.49 -15.29
C LYS A 459 -12.45 14.01 -16.73
N TRP A 460 -11.31 14.33 -17.34
CA TRP A 460 -11.00 13.86 -18.71
C TRP A 460 -10.88 12.33 -18.80
N MET A 461 -10.22 11.68 -17.83
CA MET A 461 -10.00 10.22 -17.85
C MET A 461 -11.29 9.43 -17.64
N VAL A 462 -12.16 9.87 -16.73
CA VAL A 462 -13.29 9.03 -16.26
C VAL A 462 -14.67 9.62 -16.58
N GLY A 463 -14.77 10.91 -16.90
CA GLY A 463 -16.05 11.61 -17.11
C GLY A 463 -16.93 10.98 -18.19
N GLY A 464 -16.35 10.60 -19.32
CA GLY A 464 -17.10 9.94 -20.40
C GLY A 464 -17.62 8.54 -20.03
N LEU A 465 -16.99 7.85 -19.08
CA LEU A 465 -17.50 6.57 -18.57
C LEU A 465 -18.65 6.81 -17.59
N VAL A 466 -18.48 7.76 -16.67
CA VAL A 466 -19.49 8.13 -15.66
C VAL A 466 -20.77 8.62 -16.33
N ILE A 467 -20.65 9.50 -17.34
CA ILE A 467 -21.79 9.98 -18.13
C ILE A 467 -22.57 8.80 -18.74
N ARG A 468 -21.88 7.88 -19.44
CA ARG A 468 -22.54 6.73 -20.09
C ARG A 468 -23.26 5.83 -19.09
N ALA A 469 -22.68 5.64 -17.91
CA ALA A 469 -23.32 4.85 -16.86
C ALA A 469 -24.59 5.53 -16.33
N MET A 470 -24.56 6.85 -16.12
CA MET A 470 -25.72 7.62 -15.66
C MET A 470 -26.80 7.75 -16.73
N GLU A 471 -26.43 7.93 -18.00
CA GLU A 471 -27.36 7.89 -19.14
C GLU A 471 -28.10 6.54 -19.19
N LYS A 472 -27.39 5.43 -18.97
CA LYS A 472 -28.03 4.11 -18.86
C LYS A 472 -28.99 4.06 -17.66
N GLN A 473 -28.58 4.54 -16.49
CA GLN A 473 -29.43 4.51 -15.30
C GLN A 473 -30.71 5.34 -15.46
N VAL A 474 -30.64 6.50 -16.12
CA VAL A 474 -31.83 7.30 -16.48
C VAL A 474 -32.72 6.54 -17.46
N LYS A 475 -32.15 5.81 -18.42
CA LYS A 475 -32.91 4.99 -19.36
C LYS A 475 -33.65 3.84 -18.65
N ASP A 476 -33.01 3.22 -17.66
CA ASP A 476 -33.59 2.12 -16.89
C ASP A 476 -34.62 2.61 -15.86
N GLN A 477 -34.48 3.84 -15.37
CA GLN A 477 -35.39 4.47 -14.38
C GLN A 477 -35.84 5.87 -14.84
N PRO A 478 -36.65 5.97 -15.92
CA PRO A 478 -36.98 7.25 -16.56
C PRO A 478 -37.81 8.20 -15.69
N ASP A 479 -38.46 7.70 -14.65
CA ASP A 479 -39.29 8.50 -13.73
C ASP A 479 -38.59 8.83 -12.41
N ASN A 480 -37.37 8.35 -12.21
CA ASN A 480 -36.61 8.64 -11.00
C ASN A 480 -35.90 10.00 -11.12
N ILE A 481 -36.53 11.05 -10.58
CA ILE A 481 -36.00 12.43 -10.57
C ILE A 481 -34.61 12.50 -9.92
N MET A 482 -34.32 11.68 -8.91
CA MET A 482 -33.03 11.70 -8.23
C MET A 482 -31.89 11.25 -9.16
N VAL A 483 -32.16 10.24 -10.01
CA VAL A 483 -31.19 9.74 -11.00
C VAL A 483 -30.99 10.77 -12.12
N GLN A 484 -32.07 11.40 -12.59
CA GLN A 484 -32.00 12.48 -13.58
C GLN A 484 -31.22 13.68 -13.04
N GLN A 485 -31.47 14.09 -11.79
CA GLN A 485 -30.69 15.13 -11.13
C GLN A 485 -29.21 14.76 -11.07
N GLY A 486 -28.90 13.51 -10.74
CA GLY A 486 -27.54 12.98 -10.75
C GLY A 486 -26.84 13.16 -12.10
N LEU A 487 -27.53 12.82 -13.20
CA LEU A 487 -27.01 12.99 -14.56
C LEU A 487 -26.78 14.49 -14.89
N ALA A 488 -27.75 15.36 -14.58
CA ALA A 488 -27.63 16.79 -14.82
C ALA A 488 -26.44 17.42 -14.08
N MET A 489 -26.24 17.04 -12.81
CA MET A 489 -25.10 17.49 -12.01
C MET A 489 -23.77 17.03 -12.63
N ILE A 490 -23.71 15.79 -13.13
CA ILE A 490 -22.50 15.27 -13.79
C ILE A 490 -22.24 15.98 -15.12
N TYR A 491 -23.27 16.29 -15.90
CA TYR A 491 -23.10 17.11 -17.09
C TYR A 491 -22.57 18.51 -16.75
N HIS A 492 -23.12 19.14 -15.71
CA HIS A 492 -22.64 20.43 -15.24
C HIS A 492 -21.16 20.38 -14.83
N GLU A 493 -20.79 19.39 -14.01
CA GLU A 493 -19.41 19.17 -13.55
C GLU A 493 -18.42 18.89 -14.69
N MET A 494 -18.88 18.26 -15.77
CA MET A 494 -18.06 17.94 -16.94
C MET A 494 -18.04 19.07 -18.00
N GLY A 495 -18.64 20.23 -17.70
CA GLY A 495 -18.72 21.38 -18.62
C GLY A 495 -19.73 21.22 -19.76
N ARG A 496 -20.56 20.18 -19.72
CA ARG A 496 -21.64 19.91 -20.69
C ARG A 496 -22.90 20.68 -20.29
N HIS A 497 -22.79 22.01 -20.27
CA HIS A 497 -23.80 22.90 -19.68
C HIS A 497 -25.15 22.85 -20.40
N ARG A 498 -25.15 22.61 -21.72
CA ARG A 498 -26.39 22.51 -22.51
C ARG A 498 -27.16 21.27 -22.12
N GLU A 499 -26.49 20.12 -22.10
CA GLU A 499 -27.10 18.86 -21.71
C GLU A 499 -27.54 18.86 -20.24
N ALA A 500 -26.80 19.55 -19.36
CA ALA A 500 -27.23 19.75 -17.97
C ALA A 500 -28.54 20.56 -17.89
N ALA A 501 -28.62 21.67 -18.64
CA ALA A 501 -29.81 22.49 -18.70
C ALA A 501 -31.01 21.69 -19.23
N ASP A 502 -30.86 20.96 -20.33
CA ASP A 502 -31.91 20.12 -20.92
C ASP A 502 -32.46 19.10 -19.91
N VAL A 503 -31.60 18.47 -19.11
CA VAL A 503 -32.05 17.52 -18.08
C VAL A 503 -32.76 18.23 -16.93
N TYR A 504 -32.32 19.41 -16.49
CA TYR A 504 -33.04 20.18 -15.49
C TYR A 504 -34.42 20.63 -15.98
N GLU A 505 -34.55 21.00 -17.25
CA GLU A 505 -35.86 21.33 -17.86
C GLU A 505 -36.81 20.13 -17.77
N MET A 506 -36.35 18.94 -18.19
CA MET A 506 -37.15 17.72 -18.11
C MET A 506 -37.59 17.40 -16.68
N ILE A 507 -36.73 17.65 -15.68
CA ILE A 507 -37.10 17.48 -14.27
C ILE A 507 -38.20 18.47 -13.87
N LEU A 508 -38.10 19.73 -14.29
CA LEU A 508 -39.07 20.78 -13.95
C LEU A 508 -40.40 20.62 -14.69
N GLU A 509 -40.41 20.01 -15.88
CA GLU A 509 -41.66 19.59 -16.55
C GLU A 509 -42.44 18.57 -15.72
N LYS A 510 -41.73 17.61 -15.09
CA LYS A 510 -42.35 16.60 -14.22
C LYS A 510 -42.67 17.14 -12.83
N LYS A 511 -41.80 17.98 -12.28
CA LYS A 511 -41.89 18.53 -10.92
C LYS A 511 -41.51 20.01 -10.89
N PRO A 512 -42.45 20.93 -11.17
CA PRO A 512 -42.18 22.36 -11.29
C PRO A 512 -41.66 23.03 -10.01
N ASP A 513 -41.94 22.45 -8.84
CA ASP A 513 -41.56 22.95 -7.52
C ASP A 513 -40.26 22.28 -6.97
N TYR A 514 -39.46 21.65 -7.84
CA TYR A 514 -38.24 21.01 -7.40
C TYR A 514 -37.09 22.00 -7.20
N ALA A 515 -36.92 22.45 -5.95
CA ALA A 515 -35.97 23.49 -5.56
C ALA A 515 -34.55 23.29 -6.11
N VAL A 516 -34.03 22.05 -6.11
CA VAL A 516 -32.66 21.75 -6.58
C VAL A 516 -32.52 21.99 -8.08
N ALA A 517 -33.49 21.55 -8.90
CA ALA A 517 -33.44 21.78 -10.34
C ALA A 517 -33.66 23.26 -10.68
N LEU A 518 -34.59 23.94 -10.00
CA LEU A 518 -34.81 25.39 -10.13
C LEU A 518 -33.51 26.16 -9.86
N ASN A 519 -32.84 25.83 -8.75
CA ASN A 519 -31.59 26.45 -8.35
C ASN A 519 -30.47 26.20 -9.37
N ASN A 520 -30.21 24.94 -9.70
CA ASN A 520 -29.06 24.60 -10.54
C ASN A 520 -29.23 25.07 -11.99
N LEU A 521 -30.46 25.07 -12.51
CA LEU A 521 -30.77 25.68 -13.80
C LEU A 521 -30.59 27.20 -13.72
N ALA A 522 -31.08 27.87 -12.67
CA ALA A 522 -30.86 29.30 -12.50
C ALA A 522 -29.38 29.68 -12.48
N TRP A 523 -28.55 28.90 -11.76
CA TRP A 523 -27.10 29.08 -11.73
C TRP A 523 -26.48 28.95 -13.12
N LEU A 524 -26.84 27.90 -13.88
CA LEU A 524 -26.39 27.69 -15.25
C LEU A 524 -26.74 28.86 -16.17
N LEU A 525 -27.99 29.31 -16.12
CA LEU A 525 -28.48 30.42 -16.96
C LEU A 525 -27.83 31.76 -16.59
N ALA A 526 -27.47 31.97 -15.32
CA ALA A 526 -26.83 33.20 -14.86
C ALA A 526 -25.33 33.25 -15.17
N THR A 527 -24.64 32.12 -15.07
CA THR A 527 -23.15 32.06 -15.08
C THR A 527 -22.54 31.54 -16.38
N SER A 528 -23.35 31.01 -17.31
CA SER A 528 -22.82 30.46 -18.56
C SER A 528 -22.25 31.54 -19.47
N ASP A 529 -21.07 31.27 -20.05
CA ASP A 529 -20.47 32.07 -21.11
C ASP A 529 -21.11 31.82 -22.49
N ASP A 530 -21.87 30.72 -22.67
CA ASP A 530 -22.58 30.41 -23.92
C ASP A 530 -23.85 31.28 -24.03
N PRO A 531 -23.93 32.20 -25.01
CA PRO A 531 -25.12 33.02 -25.21
C PRO A 531 -26.39 32.22 -25.52
N GLY A 532 -26.26 30.97 -26.00
CA GLY A 532 -27.39 30.07 -26.24
C GLY A 532 -27.97 29.45 -24.96
N ILE A 533 -27.24 29.51 -23.84
CA ILE A 533 -27.69 29.04 -22.52
C ILE A 533 -28.01 30.23 -21.63
N ARG A 534 -27.20 31.31 -21.68
CA ARG A 534 -27.34 32.44 -20.77
C ARG A 534 -28.68 33.16 -20.94
N ASP A 535 -29.46 33.20 -19.87
CA ASP A 535 -30.73 33.93 -19.79
C ASP A 535 -30.91 34.50 -18.39
N ASN A 536 -30.43 35.73 -18.21
CA ASN A 536 -30.42 36.41 -16.91
C ASN A 536 -31.84 36.57 -16.34
N ALA A 537 -32.80 36.95 -17.18
CA ALA A 537 -34.17 37.21 -16.72
C ALA A 537 -34.82 35.92 -16.20
N ARG A 538 -34.63 34.82 -16.93
CA ARG A 538 -35.13 33.51 -16.52
C ARG A 538 -34.38 32.96 -15.31
N ALA A 539 -33.05 33.15 -15.23
CA ALA A 539 -32.26 32.79 -14.06
C ALA A 539 -32.83 33.41 -12.78
N LEU A 540 -33.14 34.72 -12.81
CA LEU A 540 -33.74 35.41 -11.66
C LEU A 540 -35.11 34.84 -11.29
N LYS A 541 -35.96 34.54 -12.28
CA LYS A 541 -37.29 33.94 -12.03
C LYS A 541 -37.16 32.59 -11.33
N LEU A 542 -36.27 31.72 -11.84
CA LEU A 542 -36.05 30.39 -11.29
C LEU A 542 -35.39 30.43 -9.91
N ALA A 543 -34.38 31.28 -9.71
CA ALA A 543 -33.71 31.42 -8.41
C ALA A 543 -34.68 31.95 -7.33
N ARG A 544 -35.56 32.90 -7.68
CA ARG A 544 -36.61 33.36 -6.76
C ARG A 544 -37.56 32.22 -6.39
N ALA A 545 -37.98 31.42 -7.37
CA ALA A 545 -38.84 30.27 -7.11
C ALA A 545 -38.14 29.24 -6.20
N ALA A 546 -36.87 28.92 -6.45
CA ALA A 546 -36.08 28.05 -5.59
C ALA A 546 -36.02 28.59 -4.14
N ALA A 547 -35.74 29.89 -3.98
CA ALA A 547 -35.61 30.55 -2.68
C ALA A 547 -36.93 30.67 -1.89
N THR A 548 -38.09 30.49 -2.54
CA THR A 548 -39.37 30.37 -1.82
C THR A 548 -39.59 28.99 -1.21
N ILE A 549 -38.87 27.98 -1.71
CA ILE A 549 -39.02 26.57 -1.31
C ILE A 549 -37.89 26.16 -0.35
N ASP A 550 -36.65 26.53 -0.67
CA ASP A 550 -35.46 26.27 0.14
C ASP A 550 -34.63 27.56 0.26
N ARG A 551 -34.34 27.99 1.49
CA ARG A 551 -33.46 29.13 1.79
C ARG A 551 -32.11 28.69 2.35
N SER A 552 -31.54 27.63 1.79
CA SER A 552 -30.18 27.21 2.10
C SER A 552 -29.15 28.22 1.56
N SER A 553 -27.93 28.22 2.12
CA SER A 553 -26.86 29.14 1.69
C SER A 553 -26.51 28.99 0.20
N VAL A 554 -26.66 27.79 -0.37
CA VAL A 554 -26.42 27.51 -1.79
C VAL A 554 -27.49 28.15 -2.67
N VAL A 555 -28.76 28.11 -2.25
CA VAL A 555 -29.86 28.72 -3.02
C VAL A 555 -29.81 30.23 -2.94
N LEU A 556 -29.46 30.79 -1.77
CA LEU A 556 -29.29 32.22 -1.60
C LEU A 556 -28.11 32.78 -2.39
N ASP A 557 -27.01 32.03 -2.51
CA ASP A 557 -25.87 32.38 -3.38
C ASP A 557 -26.29 32.45 -4.85
N THR A 558 -27.04 31.45 -5.31
CA THR A 558 -27.57 31.45 -6.68
C THR A 558 -28.54 32.60 -6.93
N LEU A 559 -29.39 32.91 -5.95
CA LEU A 559 -30.28 34.07 -6.01
C LEU A 559 -29.50 35.39 -6.05
N ALA A 560 -28.43 35.51 -5.26
CA ALA A 560 -27.55 36.67 -5.27
C ALA A 560 -26.86 36.86 -6.63
N GLU A 561 -26.33 35.78 -7.22
CA GLU A 561 -25.73 35.82 -8.57
C GLU A 561 -26.77 36.21 -9.63
N ALA A 562 -27.98 35.63 -9.55
CA ALA A 562 -29.06 35.97 -10.46
C ALA A 562 -29.49 37.45 -10.32
N PHE A 563 -29.53 38.01 -9.11
CA PHE A 563 -29.74 39.44 -8.92
C PHE A 563 -28.63 40.29 -9.54
N TYR A 564 -27.37 39.90 -9.31
CA TYR A 564 -26.19 40.61 -9.78
C TYR A 564 -26.15 40.71 -11.31
N VAL A 565 -26.35 39.60 -12.03
CA VAL A 565 -26.34 39.60 -13.51
C VAL A 565 -27.54 40.32 -14.14
N ASN A 566 -28.58 40.61 -13.35
CA ASN A 566 -29.72 41.45 -13.77
C ASN A 566 -29.58 42.92 -13.34
N GLY A 567 -28.44 43.33 -12.78
CA GLY A 567 -28.18 44.71 -12.36
C GLY A 567 -28.84 45.12 -11.03
N LEU A 568 -29.40 44.17 -10.29
CA LEU A 568 -30.08 44.40 -9.00
C LEU A 568 -29.08 44.25 -7.84
N LYS A 569 -28.10 45.17 -7.79
CA LYS A 569 -26.94 45.08 -6.89
C LYS A 569 -27.30 45.10 -5.40
N THR A 570 -28.31 45.89 -5.01
CA THR A 570 -28.73 45.99 -3.61
C THR A 570 -29.32 44.67 -3.10
N GLU A 571 -30.18 44.04 -3.91
CA GLU A 571 -30.80 42.75 -3.63
C GLU A 571 -29.78 41.61 -3.68
N ALA A 572 -28.81 41.67 -4.59
CA ALA A 572 -27.70 40.72 -4.64
C ALA A 572 -26.89 40.72 -3.34
N LEU A 573 -26.52 41.91 -2.84
CA LEU A 573 -25.78 42.06 -1.59
C LEU A 573 -26.58 41.59 -0.37
N ALA A 574 -27.89 41.86 -0.34
CA ALA A 574 -28.75 41.37 0.73
C ALA A 574 -28.84 39.82 0.74
N ALA A 575 -29.00 39.20 -0.43
CA ALA A 575 -29.09 37.75 -0.55
C ALA A 575 -27.77 37.04 -0.19
N ILE A 576 -26.61 37.56 -0.62
CA ILE A 576 -25.32 36.95 -0.27
C ILE A 576 -24.97 37.15 1.21
N ASP A 577 -25.36 38.28 1.82
CA ASP A 577 -25.18 38.50 3.26
C ASP A 577 -25.99 37.52 4.11
N GLU A 578 -27.22 37.22 3.67
CA GLU A 578 -28.02 36.18 4.29
C GLU A 578 -27.36 34.81 4.13
N ALA A 579 -26.87 34.47 2.94
CA ALA A 579 -26.14 33.22 2.69
C ALA A 579 -24.93 33.06 3.63
N ILE A 580 -24.13 34.12 3.79
CA ILE A 580 -22.95 34.15 4.68
C ILE A 580 -23.35 33.95 6.15
N SER A 581 -24.51 34.51 6.56
CA SER A 581 -24.97 34.42 7.95
C SER A 581 -25.39 33.02 8.36
N ILE A 582 -25.93 32.23 7.43
CA ILE A 582 -26.41 30.86 7.67
C ILE A 582 -25.42 29.77 7.23
N ALA A 583 -24.36 30.13 6.51
CA ALA A 583 -23.36 29.20 5.99
C ALA A 583 -22.61 28.48 7.14
N LYS A 584 -22.78 27.16 7.20
CA LYS A 584 -21.98 26.28 8.07
C LYS A 584 -20.63 25.92 7.45
N GLU A 585 -20.56 25.91 6.12
CA GLU A 585 -19.39 25.53 5.32
C GLU A 585 -19.18 26.54 4.18
N LYS A 586 -17.98 26.55 3.57
CA LYS A 586 -17.63 27.40 2.41
C LYS A 586 -17.82 28.91 2.61
N LYS A 587 -17.72 29.41 3.85
CA LYS A 587 -17.89 30.85 4.14
C LYS A 587 -16.93 31.75 3.36
N GLU A 588 -15.68 31.32 3.15
CA GLU A 588 -14.69 32.05 2.34
C GLU A 588 -15.14 32.21 0.87
N TYR A 589 -15.82 31.21 0.31
CA TYR A 589 -16.36 31.30 -1.05
C TYR A 589 -17.49 32.34 -1.15
N TYR A 590 -18.41 32.37 -0.18
CA TYR A 590 -19.48 33.38 -0.20
C TYR A 590 -18.95 34.80 0.02
N LEU A 591 -17.89 34.95 0.81
CA LEU A 591 -17.19 36.23 0.97
C LEU A 591 -16.55 36.70 -0.34
N SER A 592 -15.94 35.80 -1.11
CA SER A 592 -15.35 36.17 -2.41
C SER A 592 -16.44 36.52 -3.45
N GLN A 593 -17.59 35.85 -3.42
CA GLN A 593 -18.75 36.25 -4.24
C GLN A 593 -19.26 37.65 -3.87
N LYS A 594 -19.34 37.97 -2.58
CA LYS A 594 -19.70 39.33 -2.13
C LYS A 594 -18.70 40.38 -2.64
N GLU A 595 -17.40 40.11 -2.58
CA GLU A 595 -16.37 41.01 -3.13
C GLU A 595 -16.53 41.22 -4.64
N LYS A 596 -16.84 40.16 -5.39
CA LYS A 596 -17.16 40.25 -6.83
C LYS A 596 -18.36 41.18 -7.06
N MET A 597 -19.42 41.05 -6.27
CA MET A 597 -20.64 41.87 -6.41
C MET A 597 -20.45 43.33 -5.99
N LEU A 598 -19.45 43.63 -5.16
CA LEU A 598 -19.10 44.99 -4.73
C LEU A 598 -18.32 45.77 -5.80
N LYS A 599 -17.54 45.08 -6.63
CA LYS A 599 -16.93 45.66 -7.83
C LYS A 599 -18.01 46.09 -8.83
#